data_AF-A0A1H3JVA3-F1
#
_entry.id   AF-A0A1H3JVA3-F1
#
_cell.length_a   1.000
_cell.length_b   1.000
_cell.length_c   1.000
_cell.angle_alpha   90.00
_cell.angle_beta   90.00
_cell.angle_gamma   90.00
#
_symmetry.space_group_name_H-M   'P 1'
#
loop_
_entity.id
_entity.type
_entity.pdbx_description
1 polymer ?
#
loop_
_entity_poly.entity_id
_entity_poly.type
_entity_poly.pdbx_seq_one_letter_code
_entity_poly.pdbx_strand_id
1 'polypeptide(L)' 'MTIASPDVLQKSDIGGVEVGIHSEDVRDTYRALRDRAASHDPDATILGVRVEELDVNPLVVGPDGVCPLICG' A
#
# COMPACT_ATOMS: atom_id res chain seq x y z
N MET A 1 -2.90 3.61 -1.85
CA MET A 1 -3.03 2.62 -2.94
C MET A 1 -1.94 1.58 -2.79
N THR A 2 -2.27 0.30 -2.90
CA THR A 2 -1.34 -0.81 -2.66
C THR A 2 -1.45 -1.88 -3.74
N ILE A 3 -0.33 -2.44 -4.21
CA ILE A 3 -0.33 -3.51 -5.22
C ILE A 3 -1.01 -4.79 -4.69
N ALA A 4 -1.91 -5.35 -5.48
CA ALA A 4 -2.50 -6.66 -5.24
C ALA A 4 -1.80 -7.71 -6.11
N SER A 5 -0.91 -8.49 -5.49
CA SER A 5 -0.29 -9.67 -6.09
C SER A 5 -0.21 -10.77 -5.03
N PRO A 6 -0.48 -12.04 -5.38
CA PRO A 6 -0.26 -13.18 -4.50
C PRO A 6 1.23 -13.49 -4.32
N ASP A 7 2.08 -13.05 -5.26
CA ASP A 7 3.52 -13.35 -5.28
C ASP A 7 4.32 -12.34 -4.45
N VAL A 8 3.75 -11.17 -4.15
CA VAL A 8 4.39 -10.11 -3.35
C VAL A 8 3.91 -10.16 -1.89
N LEU A 9 4.69 -10.83 -1.03
CA LEU A 9 4.40 -10.97 0.41
C LEU A 9 4.66 -9.67 1.21
N GLN A 10 5.77 -8.97 0.95
CA GLN A 10 6.15 -7.71 1.62
C GLN A 10 6.11 -6.55 0.61
N LYS A 11 4.93 -5.96 0.46
CA LYS A 11 4.61 -5.03 -0.64
C LYS A 11 5.28 -3.67 -0.52
N SER A 12 5.60 -3.24 0.71
CA SER A 12 6.30 -1.98 0.97
C SER A 12 7.77 -2.04 0.52
N ASP A 13 8.41 -3.20 0.63
CA ASP A 13 9.83 -3.39 0.32
C ASP A 13 10.14 -3.24 -1.17
N ILE A 14 9.12 -3.46 -2.02
CA ILE A 14 9.21 -3.26 -3.47
C ILE A 14 8.70 -1.87 -3.93
N GLY A 15 8.38 -0.97 -2.99
CA GLY A 15 7.74 0.31 -3.31
C GLY A 15 6.32 0.16 -3.87
N GLY A 16 5.61 -0.90 -3.45
CA GLY A 16 4.25 -1.26 -3.88
C GLY A 16 3.13 -0.54 -3.12
N VAL A 17 3.47 0.46 -2.31
CA VAL A 17 2.53 1.27 -1.52
C VAL A 17 2.76 2.74 -1.82
N GLU A 18 1.70 3.46 -2.17
CA GLU A 18 1.70 4.90 -2.40
C GLU A 18 0.53 5.54 -1.62
N VAL A 19 0.78 6.65 -0.93
CA VAL A 19 -0.20 7.36 -0.08
C VAL A 19 -0.33 8.82 -0.51
N GLY A 20 -1.44 9.48 -0.14
CA GLY A 20 -1.66 10.90 -0.50
C GLY A 20 -1.94 11.14 -1.98
N ILE A 21 -2.51 10.15 -2.69
CA ILE A 21 -2.77 10.23 -4.13
C ILE A 21 -4.07 10.99 -4.38
N HIS A 22 -4.01 12.03 -5.22
CA HIS A 22 -5.20 12.73 -5.69
C HIS A 22 -5.96 11.90 -6.73
N SER A 23 -7.27 12.12 -6.85
CA SER A 23 -8.13 11.33 -7.75
C SER A 23 -7.70 11.42 -9.22
N GLU A 24 -7.18 12.56 -9.65
CA GLU A 24 -6.60 12.74 -10.99
C GLU A 24 -5.35 11.89 -11.24
N ASP A 25 -4.55 11.62 -10.22
CA ASP A 25 -3.23 10.99 -10.35
C ASP A 25 -3.29 9.45 -10.29
N VAL A 26 -4.43 8.89 -9.89
CA VAL A 26 -4.65 7.45 -9.67
C VAL A 26 -4.15 6.58 -10.83
N ARG A 27 -4.38 7.02 -12.07
CA ARG A 27 -3.99 6.27 -13.27
C ARG A 27 -2.48 6.20 -13.45
N ASP A 28 -1.78 7.30 -13.19
CA ASP A 28 -0.35 7.37 -13.36
C ASP A 28 0.36 6.68 -12.19
N THR A 29 -0.17 6.81 -10.97
CA THR A 29 0.31 6.02 -9.83
C THR A 29 0.18 4.52 -10.06
N TYR A 30 -0.94 4.05 -10.63
CA TYR A 30 -1.10 2.64 -10.98
C TYR A 30 -0.03 2.15 -11.96
N ARG A 31 0.29 2.94 -13.00
CA ARG A 31 1.34 2.58 -13.97
C ARG A 31 2.71 2.49 -13.31
N ALA A 32 3.07 3.49 -12.50
CA ALA A 32 4.34 3.50 -11.77
C ALA A 32 4.47 2.28 -10.85
N LEU A 33 3.40 1.92 -10.14
CA LEU A 33 3.36 0.72 -9.30
C LEU A 33 3.56 -0.56 -10.11
N ARG A 34 2.89 -0.68 -11.27
CA ARG A 34 3.05 -1.83 -12.16
C ARG A 34 4.48 -1.96 -12.68
N ASP A 35 5.08 -0.85 -13.11
CA ASP A 35 6.43 -0.84 -13.67
C ASP A 35 7.49 -1.19 -12.62
N ARG A 36 7.32 -0.74 -11.37
CA ARG A 36 8.18 -1.14 -10.25
C ARG A 36 8.07 -2.62 -9.93
N ALA A 37 6.84 -3.14 -9.83
CA ALA A 37 6.62 -4.55 -9.56
C ALA A 37 7.20 -5.43 -10.67
N ALA A 38 7.00 -5.09 -11.95
CA ALA A 38 7.61 -5.80 -13.07
C ALA A 38 9.15 -5.71 -13.09
N SER A 39 9.72 -4.60 -12.60
CA SER A 39 11.18 -4.46 -12.48
C SER A 39 11.76 -5.30 -11.33
N HIS A 40 10.97 -5.54 -10.29
CA HIS A 40 11.39 -6.34 -9.14
C HIS A 40 11.22 -7.85 -9.41
N ASP A 41 10.09 -8.23 -9.99
CA ASP A 41 9.78 -9.59 -10.38
C ASP A 41 8.95 -9.55 -11.69
N PRO A 42 9.58 -9.83 -12.84
CA PRO A 42 8.91 -9.79 -14.14
C PRO A 42 7.87 -10.90 -14.33
N ASP A 43 7.93 -11.97 -13.53
CA ASP A 43 7.00 -13.10 -13.59
C ASP A 43 5.85 -12.95 -12.57
N ALA A 44 5.91 -11.96 -11.67
CA ALA A 44 4.88 -11.72 -10.67
C ALA A 44 3.53 -11.38 -11.31
N THR A 45 2.49 -12.09 -10.88
CA THR A 45 1.13 -11.83 -11.35
C THR A 45 0.56 -10.64 -10.59
N ILE A 46 0.34 -9.53 -11.29
CA ILE A 46 -0.34 -8.35 -10.74
C ILE A 46 -1.84 -8.42 -11.04
N LEU A 47 -2.64 -8.62 -9.99
CA LEU A 47 -4.10 -8.66 -10.08
C LEU A 47 -4.71 -7.25 -10.17
N GLY A 48 -3.99 -6.24 -9.66
CA GLY A 48 -4.42 -4.85 -9.68
C GLY A 48 -3.87 -4.08 -8.49
N VAL A 49 -4.67 -3.14 -7.99
CA VAL A 49 -4.36 -2.30 -6.85
C VAL A 49 -5.56 -2.16 -5.93
N ARG A 50 -5.30 -2.09 -4.62
CA ARG A 50 -6.28 -1.77 -3.60
C ARG A 50 -6.20 -0.28 -3.28
N VAL A 51 -7.34 0.40 -3.33
CA VAL A 51 -7.48 1.79 -2.92
C VAL A 51 -8.20 1.80 -1.57
N GLU A 52 -7.61 2.48 -0.60
CA GLU A 52 -8.11 2.59 0.77
C GLU A 52 -7.95 4.04 1.21
N GLU A 53 -8.84 4.48 2.09
CA GLU A 53 -8.68 5.77 2.76
C GLU A 53 -7.47 5.72 3.70
N LEU A 54 -6.77 6.84 3.80
CA LEU A 54 -5.66 6.97 4.73
C LEU A 54 -6.21 7.25 6.12
N ASP A 55 -6.04 6.30 7.04
CA ASP A 55 -6.31 6.56 8.45
C ASP A 55 -5.16 7.36 9.05
N VAL A 56 -5.43 8.62 9.39
CA VAL A 56 -4.48 9.57 9.97
C VAL A 56 -4.40 9.50 11.50
N ASN A 57 -5.20 8.63 12.14
CA ASN A 57 -5.19 8.45 13.59
C ASN A 57 -4.85 7.00 13.95
N PRO A 58 -3.56 6.62 13.90
CA PRO A 58 -3.20 5.23 14.06
C PRO A 58 -3.41 4.81 15.53
N LEU A 59 -4.17 3.73 15.73
CA LEU A 59 -4.46 3.14 17.04
C LEU A 59 -3.62 1.87 17.24
N VAL A 60 -3.05 1.69 18.42
CA VAL A 60 -2.49 0.42 18.89
C VAL A 60 -3.58 -0.36 19.60
N VAL A 61 -3.77 -1.61 19.22
CA VAL A 61 -4.62 -2.55 19.96
C VAL A 61 -3.72 -3.50 20.74
N GLY A 62 -3.76 -3.37 22.07
CA GLY A 62 -3.08 -4.26 23.00
C GLY A 62 -4.07 -5.12 23.80
N PRO A 63 -3.58 -6.09 24.59
CA PRO A 63 -4.43 -6.90 25.48
C PRO A 63 -5.21 -6.04 26.50
N ASP A 64 -4.72 -4.84 26.79
CA ASP A 64 -5.31 -3.91 27.76
C ASP A 64 -6.23 -2.85 27.13
N GLY A 65 -6.44 -2.88 25.80
CA GLY A 65 -7.36 -1.99 25.10
C GLY A 65 -6.78 -1.30 23.87
N VAL A 66 -7.47 -0.25 23.42
CA VAL A 66 -7.12 0.53 22.23
C VAL A 66 -6.53 1.87 22.66
N CYS A 67 -5.29 2.15 22.26
CA CYS A 67 -4.56 3.37 22.58
C CYS A 67 -4.16 4.11 21.30
N PRO A 68 -4.47 5.40 21.13
CA PRO A 68 -3.91 6.18 20.03
C PRO A 68 -2.38 6.19 20.10
N LEU A 69 -1.70 5.98 18.97
CA LEU A 69 -0.23 6.06 18.90
C LEU A 69 0.32 7.44 19.30
N ILE A 70 -0.54 8.47 19.29
CA ILE A 70 -0.22 9.83 19.72
C ILE A 70 -0.40 10.07 21.22
N CYS A 71 -0.90 9.09 21.99
CA CYS A 71 -0.84 9.15 23.45
C CYS A 71 0.61 8.86 23.88
N GLY A 72 1.39 9.92 24.03
CA GLY A 72 2.71 9.88 24.67
C GLY A 72 2.66 9.50 26.14
#